data_AF-W9XMF5-F1
#
_entry.id   AF-W9XMF5-F1
#
_cell.length_a   1.000
_cell.length_b   1.000
_cell.length_c   1.000
_cell.angle_alpha   90.00
_cell.angle_beta   90.00
_cell.angle_gamma   90.00
#
_symmetry.space_group_name_H-M   'P 1'
#
loop_
_entity.id
_entity.type
_entity.pdbx_description
1 polymer ?
#
loop_
_entity_poly.entity_id
_entity_poly.type
_entity_poly.pdbx_seq_one_letter_code
_entity_poly.pdbx_strand_id
1 'polypeptide(L)' 'MSFTLTWWGFVFPNTGLALATTAIGTVLDSPGIKWVSCAMTAVLFVLWLIVGFAHGRAVWKGQILWEGKDDA' A
#
# COMPACT_ATOMS: atom_id res chain seq x y z
N MET A 1 18.05 -6.05 7.45
CA MET A 1 16.90 -6.38 6.59
C MET A 1 16.63 -5.17 5.71
N SER A 2 17.21 -5.15 4.51
CA SER A 2 17.18 -4.00 3.61
C SER A 2 15.72 -3.60 3.32
N PHE A 3 15.45 -2.29 3.32
CA PHE A 3 14.13 -1.75 3.03
C PHE A 3 13.90 -1.86 1.51
N THR A 4 13.57 -3.06 1.06
CA THR A 4 13.38 -3.31 -0.36
C THR A 4 12.03 -2.76 -0.81
N LEU A 5 11.94 -2.34 -2.06
CA LEU A 5 10.72 -1.91 -2.75
C LEU A 5 9.58 -2.97 -2.70
N THR A 6 9.86 -4.17 -2.18
CA THR A 6 8.95 -5.31 -2.03
C THR A 6 7.65 -4.97 -1.30
N TRP A 7 7.65 -4.07 -0.32
CA TRP A 7 6.42 -3.67 0.38
C TRP A 7 5.43 -2.93 -0.54
N TRP A 8 5.92 -2.12 -1.49
CA TRP A 8 5.08 -1.48 -2.50
C TRP A 8 4.48 -2.49 -3.49
N GLY A 9 5.16 -3.61 -3.71
CA GLY A 9 4.68 -4.72 -4.55
C GLY A 9 3.41 -5.38 -4.04
N PHE A 10 3.09 -5.27 -2.74
CA PHE A 10 1.83 -5.75 -2.19
C PHE A 10 0.71 -4.71 -2.27
N VAL A 11 1.03 -3.41 -2.20
CA VAL A 11 0.01 -2.35 -2.24
C VAL A 11 -0.64 -2.29 -3.63
N PHE A 12 0.16 -2.30 -4.69
CA PHE A 12 -0.30 -2.17 -6.07
C PHE A 12 -1.40 -3.18 -6.49
N PRO A 13 -1.18 -4.51 -6.40
CA PRO A 13 -2.18 -5.49 -6.81
C PRO A 13 -3.43 -5.45 -5.93
N ASN A 14 -3.28 -5.20 -4.62
CA ASN A 14 -4.43 -5.13 -3.72
C ASN A 14 -5.28 -3.87 -3.95
N THR A 15 -4.67 -2.73 -4.29
CA THR A 15 -5.41 -1.53 -4.74
C THR A 15 -6.18 -1.81 -6.01
N GLY A 16 -5.58 -2.50 -6.99
CA GLY A 16 -6.28 -2.94 -8.20
C GLY A 16 -7.48 -3.84 -7.90
N LEU A 17 -7.31 -4.80 -6.98
CA LEU A 17 -8.41 -5.67 -6.54
C LEU A 17 -9.55 -4.88 -5.89
N ALA A 18 -9.25 -3.94 -4.98
CA ALA A 18 -10.29 -3.12 -4.34
C ALA A 18 -11.04 -2.21 -5.33
N LEU A 19 -10.35 -1.68 -6.33
CA LEU A 19 -10.99 -0.94 -7.43
C LEU A 19 -11.94 -1.84 -8.23
N ALA A 20 -11.50 -3.05 -8.58
CA ALA A 20 -12.34 -4.03 -9.26
C ALA A 20 -13.58 -4.41 -8.42
N THR A 21 -13.42 -4.66 -7.12
CA THR A 21 -14.53 -4.96 -6.21
C THR A 21 -15.51 -3.79 -6.11
N THR A 22 -15.02 -2.54 -6.08
CA THR A 22 -15.86 -1.33 -6.07
C THR A 22 -16.65 -1.18 -7.38
N ALA A 23 -16.01 -1.42 -8.52
CA ALA A 23 -16.67 -1.40 -9.82
C ALA A 23 -17.78 -2.46 -9.90
N ILE A 24 -17.50 -3.69 -9.45
CA ILE A 24 -18.49 -4.78 -9.39
C ILE A 24 -19.64 -4.43 -8.44
N GLY A 25 -19.35 -3.87 -7.26
CA GLY A 25 -20.38 -3.45 -6.30
C GLY A 25 -21.28 -2.33 -6.82
N THR A 26 -20.75 -1.49 -7.71
CA THR A 26 -21.53 -0.44 -8.39
C THR A 26 -22.42 -1.03 -9.48
N VAL A 27 -21.91 -1.96 -10.27
CA VAL A 27 -22.67 -2.60 -11.37
C VAL A 27 -23.78 -3.51 -10.84
N LEU A 28 -23.53 -4.23 -9.74
CA LEU A 28 -24.52 -5.15 -9.16
C LEU A 28 -25.54 -4.46 -8.24
N ASP A 29 -25.34 -3.16 -7.96
CA ASP A 29 -26.07 -2.33 -6.98
C ASP A 29 -26.39 -3.04 -5.66
N SER A 30 -25.50 -3.95 -5.24
CA SER A 30 -25.67 -4.74 -4.04
C SER A 30 -25.06 -4.00 -2.85
N PRO A 31 -25.86 -3.66 -1.81
CA PRO A 31 -25.35 -2.98 -0.63
C PRO A 31 -24.26 -3.80 0.08
N GLY A 32 -24.34 -5.14 0.07
CA GLY A 32 -23.33 -6.00 0.69
C GLY A 32 -21.94 -5.85 0.06
N ILE A 33 -21.87 -5.80 -1.27
CA ILE A 33 -20.59 -5.64 -1.98
C ILE A 33 -20.03 -4.24 -1.80
N LYS A 34 -20.88 -3.20 -1.77
CA LYS A 34 -20.46 -1.82 -1.44
C LYS A 34 -19.83 -1.72 -0.04
N TRP A 35 -20.37 -2.42 0.95
CA TRP A 35 -19.78 -2.45 2.29
C TRP A 35 -18.42 -3.17 2.31
N VAL A 36 -18.31 -4.32 1.62
CA VAL A 36 -17.05 -5.06 1.52
C VAL A 36 -15.99 -4.26 0.78
N SER A 37 -16.34 -3.60 -0.32
CA SER A 37 -15.40 -2.75 -1.09
C SER A 37 -14.92 -1.55 -0.28
N CYS A 38 -15.80 -0.94 0.52
CA CYS A 38 -15.45 0.14 1.44
C CYS A 38 -14.47 -0.33 2.53
N ALA A 39 -14.75 -1.47 3.16
CA ALA A 39 -13.86 -2.06 4.16
C ALA A 39 -12.48 -2.43 3.58
N MET A 40 -12.44 -3.06 2.41
CA MET A 40 -11.19 -3.38 1.71
C MET A 40 -10.37 -2.12 1.39
N THR A 41 -11.03 -1.06 0.93
CA THR A 41 -10.37 0.23 0.63
C THR A 41 -9.80 0.87 1.89
N ALA A 42 -10.52 0.80 3.02
CA ALA A 42 -10.03 1.33 4.30
C ALA A 42 -8.78 0.59 4.80
N VAL A 43 -8.77 -0.75 4.74
CA VAL A 43 -7.60 -1.55 5.11
C VAL A 43 -6.39 -1.22 4.23
N LEU A 44 -6.62 -1.06 2.92
CA LEU A 44 -5.57 -0.67 1.98
C LEU A 44 -5.02 0.72 2.23
N PHE A 45 -5.88 1.66 2.61
CA PHE A 45 -5.46 3.01 2.97
C PHE A 45 -4.54 3.01 4.21
N VAL A 46 -4.87 2.19 5.22
CA VAL A 46 -4.02 2.01 6.41
C VAL A 46 -2.67 1.40 6.03
N LEU A 47 -2.66 0.36 5.19
CA LEU A 47 -1.43 -0.26 4.67
C LEU A 47 -0.57 0.76 3.90
N TRP A 48 -1.20 1.59 3.07
CA TRP A 48 -0.53 2.65 2.32
C TRP A 48 0.13 3.67 3.26
N LEU A 49 -0.55 4.09 4.32
CA LEU A 49 0.02 4.99 5.35
C LEU A 49 1.20 4.36 6.08
N ILE A 50 1.12 3.07 6.43
CA ILE A 50 2.22 2.34 7.09
C ILE A 50 3.43 2.27 6.16
N VAL A 51 3.23 1.89 4.90
CA VAL A 51 4.30 1.83 3.90
C VAL A 51 4.89 3.21 3.67
N GLY A 52 4.07 4.23 3.47
CA GLY A 52 4.51 5.61 3.28
C GLY A 52 5.28 6.16 4.48
N PHE A 53 4.83 5.88 5.71
CA PHE A 53 5.54 6.26 6.93
C PHE A 53 6.88 5.53 7.04
N ALA A 54 6.91 4.23 6.77
CA ALA A 54 8.14 3.46 6.86
C ALA A 54 9.14 3.83 5.75
N HIS A 55 8.65 4.18 4.56
CA HIS A 55 9.45 4.76 3.47
C HIS A 55 9.99 6.14 3.85
N GLY A 56 9.13 7.03 4.36
CA GLY A 56 9.52 8.36 4.85
C GLY A 56 10.54 8.26 5.97
N ARG A 57 10.37 7.34 6.92
CA ARG A 57 11.32 7.04 7.99
C ARG A 57 12.64 6.51 7.47
N ALA A 58 12.63 5.66 6.44
CA ALA A 58 13.84 5.13 5.80
C ALA A 58 14.61 6.24 5.03
N VAL A 59 13.87 7.14 4.36
CA VAL A 59 14.42 8.34 3.72
C VAL A 59 15.02 9.28 4.77
N TRP A 60 14.31 9.53 5.88
CA TRP A 60 14.81 10.38 6.97
C TRP A 60 16.01 9.79 7.70
N LYS A 61 16.07 8.45 7.82
CA LYS A 61 17.26 7.74 8.34
C LYS A 61 18.41 7.65 7.34
N GLY A 62 18.26 8.18 6.12
CA GLY A 62 19.34 8.27 5.13
C GLY A 62 19.79 6.93 4.55
N GLN A 63 19.01 5.85 4.68
CA GLN A 63 19.42 4.51 4.23
C GLN A 63 19.19 4.24 2.73
N ILE A 64 18.55 5.16 2.00
CA ILE A 64 18.16 4.99 0.59
C ILE A 64 18.80 6.04 -0.35
N LEU A 65 19.34 7.14 0.18
CA LEU A 65 19.90 8.25 -0.62
C LEU A 65 21.38 8.56 -0.31
N TRP A 66 22.05 7.70 0.48
CA TRP A 66 23.48 7.82 0.70
C TRP A 66 24.20 6.59 0.17
N GLU A 67 24.63 6.66 -1.09
CA GLU A 67 25.74 5.85 -1.61
C GLU A 67 27.00 6.21 -0.78
N GLY A 68 27.60 5.25 -0.06
CA GLY A 68 28.93 5.43 0.54
C GLY A 68 29.04 5.37 2.07
N LYS A 69 28.30 4.49 2.76
CA LYS A 69 28.57 4.19 4.19
C LYS A 69 28.47 2.72 4.55
N ASP A 70 28.89 1.87 3.61
CA ASP A 70 29.24 0.46 3.83
C ASP A 70 30.77 0.23 3.67
N ASP A 71 31.57 1.29 3.64
CA ASP A 71 33.03 1.24 3.79
C ASP A 71 33.41 1.70 5.21
N ALA A 72 33.27 0.81 6.20
CA ALA A 72 34.03 0.81 7.46
C ALA A 72 33.87 -0.53 8.18
#